data_AF-A0A970NQ58-F1
#
_entry.id   AF-A0A970NQ58-F1
#
_cell.length_a   1.000
_cell.length_b   1.000
_cell.length_c   1.000
_cell.angle_alpha   90.00
_cell.angle_beta   90.00
_cell.angle_gamma   90.00
#
_symmetry.space_group_name_H-M   'P 1'
#
loop_
_entity.id
_entity.type
_entity.pdbx_description
1 polymer ?
#
loop_
_entity_poly.entity_id
_entity_poly.type
_entity_poly.pdbx_seq_one_letter_code
_entity_poly.pdbx_strand_id
1 'polypeptide(L)'
;MDWAETKHKIGFITGLTGNELLGKLSRTTIESAKREFKACQKPVKRYHSFSYKAASWQHYQRVVVKVEVSDKGSNVRYIVSNIRCIRTKALYENAYCARAGAEL
;
A
#
# COMPACT_ATOMS: atom_id res chain seq x y z
N MET A 1 4.34 -9.62 -12.66
CA MET A 1 3.01 -9.55 -12.00
C MET A 1 1.93 -10.03 -12.94
N ASP A 2 1.91 -9.56 -14.18
CA ASP A 2 0.95 -9.96 -15.21
C ASP A 2 0.82 -11.48 -15.41
N TRP A 3 1.94 -12.21 -15.37
CA TRP A 3 1.96 -13.68 -15.40
C TRP A 3 1.11 -14.34 -14.29
N ALA A 4 1.03 -13.73 -13.10
CA ALA A 4 0.24 -14.28 -11.99
C ALA A 4 -1.27 -14.02 -12.16
N GLU A 5 -1.68 -13.04 -12.98
CA GLU A 5 -3.09 -12.84 -13.36
C GLU A 5 -3.57 -13.91 -14.34
N THR A 6 -2.69 -14.46 -15.18
CA THR A 6 -3.05 -15.48 -16.19
C THR A 6 -3.11 -16.90 -15.63
N LYS A 7 -2.71 -17.12 -14.38
CA LYS A 7 -2.75 -18.41 -13.70
C LYS A 7 -3.82 -18.41 -12.60
N HIS A 8 -4.77 -19.33 -12.69
CA HIS A 8 -5.76 -19.51 -11.62
C HIS A 8 -5.06 -19.91 -10.31
N LYS A 9 -5.47 -19.28 -9.20
CA LYS A 9 -5.05 -19.57 -7.81
C LYS A 9 -3.63 -19.12 -7.39
N ILE A 10 -2.95 -18.25 -8.16
CA ILE A 10 -1.67 -17.66 -7.71
C ILE A 10 -1.91 -16.26 -7.13
N GLY A 11 -1.64 -16.09 -5.85
CA GLY A 11 -1.60 -14.78 -5.19
C GLY A 11 -0.18 -14.21 -5.17
N PHE A 12 -0.01 -12.92 -5.46
CA PHE A 12 1.27 -12.22 -5.28
C PHE A 12 1.11 -10.95 -4.45
N ILE A 13 2.21 -10.53 -3.84
CA ILE A 13 2.33 -9.27 -3.12
C ILE A 13 3.77 -8.79 -3.22
N THR A 14 3.98 -7.53 -3.61
CA THR A 14 5.32 -6.97 -3.74
C THR A 14 5.32 -5.47 -3.46
N GLY A 15 6.50 -4.93 -3.13
CA GLY A 15 6.70 -3.51 -2.94
C GLY A 15 6.52 -2.75 -4.27
N LEU A 16 5.96 -1.55 -4.18
CA LEU A 16 5.81 -0.66 -5.31
C LEU A 16 6.46 0.68 -4.99
N THR A 17 7.35 1.13 -5.87
CA THR A 17 7.95 2.46 -5.77
C THR A 17 6.90 3.53 -6.03
N GLY A 18 6.86 4.56 -5.18
CA GLY A 18 5.95 5.68 -5.34
C GLY A 18 6.22 6.48 -6.62
N ASN A 19 5.17 7.05 -7.20
CA ASN A 19 5.25 8.00 -8.31
C ASN A 19 4.21 9.11 -8.12
N GLU A 20 4.23 10.12 -8.98
CA GLU A 20 3.33 11.28 -8.86
C GLU A 20 1.84 10.88 -8.88
N LEU A 21 1.44 9.93 -9.73
CA LEU A 21 0.07 9.46 -9.82
C LEU A 21 -0.37 8.74 -8.55
N LEU A 22 0.47 7.87 -7.99
CA LEU A 22 0.20 7.21 -6.72
C LEU A 22 0.09 8.22 -5.57
N GLY A 23 0.91 9.27 -5.59
CA GLY A 23 0.80 10.40 -4.67
C GLY A 23 -0.53 11.15 -4.79
N LYS A 24 -1.01 11.38 -6.02
CA LYS A 24 -2.32 12.00 -6.26
C LYS A 24 -3.46 11.11 -5.75
N LEU A 25 -3.43 9.80 -6.03
CA LEU A 25 -4.44 8.84 -5.60
C LEU A 25 -4.49 8.65 -4.08
N SER A 26 -3.34 8.76 -3.40
CA SER A 26 -3.26 8.61 -1.94
C SER A 26 -3.37 9.92 -1.17
N ARG A 27 -3.48 11.07 -1.86
CA ARG A 27 -3.48 12.42 -1.26
C ARG A 27 -4.46 12.54 -0.11
N THR A 28 -5.70 12.10 -0.28
CA THR A 28 -6.74 12.18 0.76
C THR A 28 -6.34 11.39 2.01
N THR A 29 -5.76 10.21 1.85
CA THR A 29 -5.28 9.38 2.96
C THR A 29 -4.11 10.03 3.68
N ILE A 30 -3.18 10.63 2.92
CA ILE A 30 -2.01 11.34 3.46
C ILE A 30 -2.45 12.54 4.29
N GLU A 31 -3.28 13.40 3.72
CA GLU A 31 -3.74 14.62 4.38
C GLU A 31 -4.62 14.31 5.61
N SER A 32 -5.44 13.25 5.55
CA SER A 32 -6.18 12.77 6.72
C SER A 32 -5.25 12.33 7.85
N ALA A 33 -4.16 11.60 7.55
CA ALA A 33 -3.22 11.15 8.57
C ALA A 33 -2.45 12.33 9.19
N LYS A 34 -2.03 13.30 8.37
CA LYS A 34 -1.39 14.53 8.86
C LYS A 34 -2.31 15.36 9.76
N ARG A 35 -3.58 15.50 9.38
CA ARG A 35 -4.58 16.22 10.18
C ARG A 35 -4.78 15.58 11.55
N GLU A 36 -4.89 14.26 11.59
CA GLU A 36 -5.01 13.50 12.84
C GLU A 36 -3.75 13.66 13.72
N PHE A 37 -2.55 13.56 13.12
CA PHE A 37 -1.31 13.78 13.85
C PHE A 37 -1.25 15.20 14.43
N LYS A 38 -1.63 16.22 13.65
CA LYS A 38 -1.65 17.62 14.12
C LYS A 38 -2.59 17.81 15.32
N ALA A 39 -3.73 17.12 15.32
CA ALA A 39 -4.72 17.22 16.38
C ALA A 39 -4.32 16.48 17.66
N CYS A 40 -3.75 15.28 17.54
CA CYS A 40 -3.51 14.40 18.69
C CYS A 40 -2.05 14.34 19.15
N GLN A 41 -1.10 14.80 18.32
CA GLN A 41 0.36 14.69 18.54
C GLN A 41 0.84 13.26 18.84
N LYS A 42 0.07 12.26 18.37
CA LYS A 42 0.37 10.83 18.52
C LYS A 42 0.67 10.22 17.15
N PRO A 43 1.60 9.26 17.03
CA PRO A 43 1.90 8.61 15.76
C PRO A 43 0.65 8.00 15.12
N VAL A 44 0.40 8.33 13.85
CA VAL A 44 -0.78 7.89 13.10
C VAL A 44 -0.36 6.91 12.02
N LYS A 45 -1.13 5.82 11.85
CA LYS A 45 -1.02 4.91 10.71
C LYS A 45 -2.36 4.80 10.00
N ARG A 46 -2.39 5.08 8.70
CA ARG A 46 -3.57 4.91 7.83
C ARG A 46 -3.25 3.98 6.68
N TYR A 47 -4.26 3.23 6.27
CA TYR A 47 -4.18 2.29 5.15
C TYR A 47 -5.32 2.56 4.18
N HIS A 48 -5.03 2.53 2.89
CA HIS A 48 -6.03 2.63 1.84
C HIS A 48 -5.64 1.75 0.65
N SER A 49 -6.59 1.40 -0.21
CA SER A 49 -6.32 0.63 -1.42
C SER A 49 -7.17 1.09 -2.58
N PHE A 50 -6.58 1.07 -3.77
CA PHE A 50 -7.21 1.47 -5.02
C PHE A 50 -6.74 0.59 -6.17
N SER A 51 -7.49 0.60 -7.26
CA SER A 51 -7.09 -0.06 -8.50
C SER A 51 -6.13 0.85 -9.28
N TYR A 52 -5.00 0.32 -9.71
CA TYR A 52 -4.01 1.06 -10.48
C TYR A 52 -3.37 0.17 -11.54
N LYS A 53 -3.12 0.74 -12.71
CA LYS A 53 -2.45 0.11 -13.83
C LYS A 53 -1.32 1.02 -14.27
N ALA A 54 -0.07 0.59 -14.08
CA ALA A 54 1.05 1.26 -14.70
C ALA A 54 0.99 1.04 -16.22
N ALA A 55 1.58 1.96 -17.00
CA ALA A 55 1.60 1.85 -18.46
C ALA A 55 2.24 0.53 -18.96
N SER A 56 3.19 -0.02 -18.20
CA SER A 56 3.88 -1.27 -18.51
C SER A 56 3.12 -2.54 -18.09
N TRP A 57 1.97 -2.43 -17.43
CA TRP A 57 1.17 -3.58 -17.00
C TRP A 57 0.06 -3.84 -18.02
N GLN A 58 -0.34 -5.09 -18.24
CA GLN A 58 -1.52 -5.38 -19.06
C GLN A 58 -2.79 -5.22 -18.24
N HIS A 59 -2.74 -5.66 -16.98
CA HIS A 59 -3.90 -5.69 -16.07
C HIS A 59 -3.85 -4.63 -14.96
N TYR A 60 -5.04 -4.23 -14.50
CA TYR A 60 -5.22 -3.42 -13.30
C TYR A 60 -4.95 -4.25 -12.05
N GLN A 61 -4.11 -3.73 -11.17
CA GLN A 61 -3.75 -4.42 -9.94
C GLN A 61 -4.21 -3.60 -8.73
N ARG A 62 -4.42 -4.29 -7.61
CA ARG A 62 -4.75 -3.61 -6.35
C ARG A 62 -3.47 -3.06 -5.76
N VAL A 63 -3.41 -1.74 -5.60
CA VAL A 63 -2.35 -1.07 -4.86
C VAL A 63 -2.85 -0.75 -3.46
N VAL A 64 -2.04 -1.05 -2.46
CA VAL A 64 -2.27 -0.66 -1.06
C VAL A 64 -1.25 0.38 -0.68
N VAL A 65 -1.72 1.48 -0.10
CA VAL A 65 -0.88 2.52 0.49
C VAL A 65 -0.91 2.40 2.02
N LYS A 66 0.26 2.50 2.62
CA LYS A 66 0.46 2.74 4.04
C LYS A 66 0.99 4.15 4.22
N VAL A 67 0.33 4.92 5.06
CA VAL A 67 0.76 6.26 5.48
C VAL A 67 1.05 6.21 6.97
N GLU A 68 2.26 6.60 7.35
CA GLU A 68 2.68 6.79 8.74
C GLU A 68 3.06 8.26 8.93
N VAL A 69 2.55 8.88 9.99
CA VAL A 69 2.91 10.26 10.35
C VAL A 69 3.32 10.26 11.82
N SER A 70 4.52 10.75 12.10
CA SER A 70 5.02 10.95 13.46
C SER A 70 5.79 12.27 13.56
N ASP A 71 6.38 12.53 14.74
CA ASP A 71 7.28 13.66 15.00
C ASP A 71 8.48 13.71 14.02
N LYS A 72 8.88 12.55 13.49
CA LYS A 72 9.98 12.39 12.53
C LYS A 72 9.58 12.68 11.08
N GLY A 73 8.32 12.99 10.82
CA GLY A 73 7.78 13.26 9.49
C GLY A 73 6.79 12.23 8.98
N SER A 74 6.51 12.29 7.68
CA SER A 74 5.55 11.40 7.00
C SER A 74 6.27 10.35 6.16
N ASN A 75 5.89 9.07 6.32
CA ASN A 75 6.37 7.96 5.52
C ASN A 75 5.20 7.35 4.72
N VAL A 76 5.35 7.27 3.40
CA VAL A 76 4.34 6.69 2.50
C VAL A 76 4.95 5.52 1.76
N ARG A 77 4.35 4.34 1.89
CA ARG A 77 4.79 3.12 1.21
C ARG A 77 3.65 2.52 0.41
N TYR A 78 3.99 1.91 -0.72
CA TYR A 78 3.04 1.23 -1.57
C TYR A 78 3.42 -0.24 -1.73
N ILE A 79 2.41 -1.09 -1.78
CA ILE A 79 2.53 -2.47 -2.23
C ILE A 79 1.49 -2.72 -3.31
N VAL A 80 1.74 -3.72 -4.13
CA VAL A 80 0.81 -4.16 -5.18
C VAL A 80 0.55 -5.65 -5.03
N SER A 81 -0.70 -6.04 -5.25
CA SER A 81 -1.17 -7.41 -5.09
C SER A 81 -2.39 -7.69 -5.97
N ASN A 82 -2.57 -8.95 -6.38
CA ASN A 82 -3.85 -9.43 -6.94
C ASN A 82 -4.81 -10.00 -5.89
N ILE A 83 -4.40 -10.04 -4.60
CA ILE A 83 -5.22 -10.60 -3.52
C ILE A 83 -6.29 -9.59 -3.09
N ARG A 84 -7.56 -9.91 -3.40
CA ARG A 84 -8.72 -9.03 -3.11
C ARG A 84 -9.51 -9.42 -1.87
N CYS A 85 -9.45 -10.69 -1.45
CA CYS A 85 -10.21 -11.22 -0.32
C CYS A 85 -9.69 -10.78 1.07
N ILE A 86 -8.47 -10.23 1.15
CA ILE A 86 -7.87 -9.79 2.43
C ILE A 86 -8.06 -8.28 2.61
N ARG A 87 -8.40 -7.87 3.84
CA ARG A 87 -8.50 -6.44 4.22
C ARG A 87 -7.16 -5.73 4.07
N THR A 88 -7.18 -4.48 3.63
CA THR A 88 -5.99 -3.69 3.29
C THR A 88 -4.92 -3.66 4.39
N LYS A 89 -5.32 -3.40 5.63
CA LYS A 89 -4.40 -3.40 6.78
C LYS A 89 -3.74 -4.77 6.99
N ALA A 90 -4.55 -5.83 7.03
CA ALA A 90 -4.05 -7.20 7.20
C ALA A 90 -3.18 -7.66 6.03
N LEU A 91 -3.50 -7.24 4.80
CA LEU A 91 -2.68 -7.56 3.62
C LEU A 91 -1.28 -6.92 3.74
N TYR A 92 -1.20 -5.68 4.23
CA TYR A 92 0.08 -5.02 4.46
C TYR A 92 0.82 -5.63 5.66
N GLU A 93 0.18 -5.69 6.83
CA GLU A 93 0.87 -6.05 8.08
C GLU A 93 1.14 -7.55 8.20
N ASN A 94 0.22 -8.40 7.76
CA ASN A 94 0.32 -9.84 8.00
C ASN A 94 0.85 -10.61 6.79
N ALA A 95 0.60 -10.14 5.57
CA ALA A 95 1.09 -10.82 4.37
C ALA A 95 2.39 -10.21 3.84
N TYR A 96 2.47 -8.87 3.73
CA TYR A 96 3.69 -8.22 3.22
C TYR A 96 4.80 -8.13 4.26
N CYS A 97 4.52 -7.62 5.47
CA CYS A 97 5.57 -7.50 6.49
C CYS A 97 6.05 -8.85 7.03
N ALA A 98 5.20 -9.89 7.08
CA ALA A 98 5.66 -11.25 7.43
C ALA A 98 6.76 -11.75 6.48
N ARG A 99 6.74 -11.31 5.22
CA ARG A 99 7.79 -11.62 4.25
C ARG A 99 9.10 -10.87 4.52
N ALA A 100 9.03 -9.65 5.07
CA ALA A 100 10.20 -8.85 5.45
C ALA A 100 10.80 -9.25 6.80
N GLY A 101 10.08 -10.02 7.61
CA GLY A 101 10.57 -10.61 8.87
C GLY A 101 11.31 -11.93 8.70
N ALA A 102 11.40 -12.46 7.47
CA ALA A 102 12.07 -13.72 7.16
C ALA A 102 13.56 -13.57 6.78
N GLU A 103 14.14 -12.39 7.03
CA GLU A 103 15.56 -12.05 6.78
C GLU A 103 16.32 -11.71 8.08
N LEU A 104 15.82 -12.13 9.25
CA LEU A 104 16.50 -11.99 10.55
C LEU A 104 17.00 -13.34 11.06
#